data_AF-K1GMS9-F1
#
_entry.id   AF-K1GMS9-F1
#
_cell.length_a   1.000
_cell.length_b   1.000
_cell.length_c   1.000
_cell.angle_alpha   90.00
_cell.angle_beta   90.00
_cell.angle_gamma   90.00
#
_symmetry.space_group_name_H-M   'P 1'
#
loop_
_entity.id
_entity.type
_entity.pdbx_description
1 polymer ?
#
loop_
_entity_poly.entity_id
_entity_poly.type
_entity_poly.pdbx_seq_one_letter_code
_entity_poly.pdbx_strand_id
1 'polypeptide(L)'
;MLYIVTAIYIEAKPLISLFNLKKDNSYTKFQVFSNEDVKLIISGTGKVKSATALTYLISKEDIKKEDYIANIGFVASNKNSQLGDIVYVSKIQNAYSDFDFYPEMIYKHNFLEGSLTTFDSIVEKKIENTEYIDMEAYGFFQTASIFF
;
A
#
# COMPACT_ATOMS: atom_id res chain seq x y z
N MET A 1 15.71 -6.61 1.38
CA MET A 1 14.50 -6.86 2.19
C MET A 1 13.29 -6.31 1.44
N LEU A 2 12.15 -7.01 1.49
CA LEU A 2 10.88 -6.51 0.97
C LEU A 2 9.97 -6.07 2.13
N TYR A 3 9.52 -4.83 2.09
CA TYR A 3 8.57 -4.27 3.04
C TYR A 3 7.18 -4.20 2.39
N ILE A 4 6.17 -4.69 3.09
CA ILE A 4 4.78 -4.71 2.62
C ILE A 4 3.88 -4.02 3.64
N VAL A 5 3.06 -3.08 3.17
CA VAL A 5 2.03 -2.43 3.96
C VAL A 5 0.65 -2.83 3.43
N THR A 6 -0.19 -3.38 4.31
CA THR A 6 -1.58 -3.75 4.03
C THR A 6 -2.49 -3.02 5.03
N ALA A 7 -3.74 -2.73 4.66
CA ALA A 7 -4.66 -2.04 5.56
C ALA A 7 -5.29 -3.02 6.55
N ILE A 8 -5.71 -4.20 6.09
CA ILE A 8 -6.51 -5.15 6.87
C ILE A 8 -5.97 -6.58 6.78
N TYR A 9 -6.27 -7.39 7.80
CA TYR A 9 -5.73 -8.75 7.91
C TYR A 9 -6.11 -9.66 6.72
N ILE A 10 -7.26 -9.45 6.10
CA ILE A 10 -7.69 -10.26 4.95
C ILE A 10 -6.82 -10.02 3.71
N GLU A 11 -6.25 -8.82 3.55
CA GLU A 11 -5.24 -8.51 2.52
C GLU A 11 -3.89 -9.15 2.86
N ALA A 12 -3.52 -9.10 4.15
CA ALA A 12 -2.26 -9.64 4.64
C ALA A 12 -2.19 -11.18 4.59
N LYS A 13 -3.29 -11.86 4.91
CA LYS A 13 -3.34 -13.32 5.07
C LYS A 13 -2.75 -14.10 3.88
N PRO A 14 -3.11 -13.85 2.61
CA PRO A 14 -2.51 -14.55 1.48
C PRO A 14 -1.00 -14.29 1.37
N LEU A 15 -0.53 -13.08 1.68
CA LEU A 15 0.89 -12.71 1.62
C LEU A 15 1.69 -13.36 2.76
N ILE A 16 1.13 -13.39 3.97
CA ILE A 16 1.71 -14.11 5.13
C ILE A 16 1.90 -15.59 4.77
N SER A 17 0.89 -16.21 4.14
CA SER A 17 0.99 -17.61 3.70
C SER A 17 1.99 -17.81 2.58
N LEU A 18 2.00 -16.91 1.58
CA LEU A 18 2.89 -16.99 0.41
C LEU A 18 4.35 -16.93 0.81
N PHE A 19 4.71 -15.98 1.69
CA PHE A 19 6.08 -15.78 2.15
C PHE A 19 6.42 -16.55 3.44
N ASN A 20 5.51 -17.38 3.95
CA ASN A 20 5.68 -18.13 5.19
C ASN A 20 6.09 -17.24 6.39
N LEU A 21 5.43 -16.10 6.55
CA LEU A 21 5.77 -15.12 7.58
C LEU A 21 5.26 -15.55 8.96
N LYS A 22 6.05 -15.27 9.99
CA LYS A 22 5.67 -15.49 11.39
C LYS A 22 5.41 -14.16 12.07
N LYS A 23 4.52 -14.15 13.06
CA LYS A 23 4.23 -12.94 13.81
C LYS A 23 5.47 -12.48 14.58
N ASP A 24 5.83 -11.21 14.42
CA ASP A 24 6.94 -10.57 15.11
C ASP A 24 6.43 -9.81 16.33
N ASN A 25 6.67 -10.37 17.51
CA ASN A 25 6.19 -9.81 18.77
C ASN A 25 7.07 -8.66 19.30
N SER A 26 8.17 -8.30 18.62
CA SER A 26 8.94 -7.09 18.94
C SER A 26 8.20 -5.80 18.54
N TYR A 27 7.18 -5.93 17.69
CA TYR A 27 6.27 -4.87 17.30
C TYR A 27 4.98 -4.96 18.13
N THR A 28 4.66 -3.88 18.86
CA THR A 28 3.57 -3.88 19.85
C THR A 28 2.41 -2.95 19.49
N LYS A 29 2.62 -2.01 18.55
CA LYS A 29 1.59 -1.03 18.14
C LYS A 29 0.78 -1.46 16.92
N PHE A 30 1.41 -2.24 16.05
CA PHE A 30 0.81 -2.80 14.84
C PHE A 30 1.16 -4.29 14.75
N GLN A 31 0.34 -5.05 14.03
CA GLN A 31 0.65 -6.44 13.75
C GLN A 31 1.69 -6.49 12.63
N VAL A 32 2.85 -7.07 12.96
CA VAL A 32 3.95 -7.29 12.01
C VAL A 32 4.18 -8.79 11.88
N PHE A 33 4.41 -9.21 10.64
CA PHE A 33 4.80 -10.57 10.29
C PHE A 33 6.09 -10.50 9.48
N SER A 34 7.07 -11.32 9.82
CA SER A 34 8.39 -11.22 9.20
C SER A 34 9.07 -12.58 9.06
N ASN A 35 10.06 -12.59 8.17
CA ASN A 35 11.14 -13.57 8.11
C ASN A 35 12.46 -12.82 7.76
N GLU A 36 13.45 -13.53 7.23
CA GLU A 36 14.76 -12.95 6.88
C GLU A 36 14.73 -12.04 5.64
N ASP A 37 13.70 -12.16 4.78
CA ASP A 37 13.64 -11.51 3.47
C ASP A 37 12.47 -10.53 3.31
N VAL A 38 11.40 -10.68 4.11
CA VAL A 38 10.15 -9.94 3.99
C VAL A 38 9.64 -9.49 5.37
N LYS A 39 9.18 -8.24 5.45
CA LYS A 39 8.42 -7.70 6.59
C LYS A 39 7.09 -7.14 6.11
N LEU A 40 6.00 -7.65 6.67
CA LEU A 40 4.64 -7.20 6.40
C LEU A 40 4.05 -6.55 7.65
N ILE A 41 3.52 -5.34 7.51
CA ILE A 41 2.76 -4.65 8.55
C ILE A 41 1.30 -4.45 8.13
N ILE A 42 0.39 -4.63 9.08
CA ILE A 42 -1.03 -4.29 8.93
C ILE A 42 -1.26 -2.92 9.57
N SER A 43 -1.53 -1.90 8.76
CA SER A 43 -1.63 -0.51 9.19
C SER A 43 -2.98 -0.15 9.82
N GLY A 44 -4.05 -0.84 9.45
CA GLY A 44 -5.41 -0.32 9.58
C GLY A 44 -5.74 0.66 8.45
N THR A 45 -7.04 0.98 8.33
CA THR A 45 -7.56 1.81 7.24
C THR A 45 -7.33 3.31 7.46
N GLY A 46 -7.05 4.02 6.37
CA GLY A 46 -6.83 5.46 6.29
C GLY A 46 -5.36 5.86 6.14
N LYS A 47 -5.12 6.91 5.35
CA LYS A 47 -3.79 7.39 4.94
C LYS A 47 -2.85 7.71 6.10
N VAL A 48 -3.38 8.29 7.18
CA VAL A 48 -2.61 8.60 8.39
C VAL A 48 -2.13 7.32 9.09
N LYS A 49 -2.99 6.30 9.20
CA LYS A 49 -2.60 5.02 9.79
C LYS A 49 -1.58 4.30 8.92
N SER A 50 -1.78 4.32 7.60
CA SER A 50 -0.83 3.77 6.62
C SER A 50 0.56 4.39 6.76
N ALA A 51 0.66 5.72 6.76
CA ALA A 51 1.89 6.47 6.99
C ALA A 51 2.53 6.18 8.35
N THR A 52 1.72 6.15 9.42
CA THR A 52 2.19 5.91 10.79
C THR A 52 2.73 4.49 10.96
N ALA A 53 2.03 3.49 10.41
CA ALA A 53 2.46 2.11 10.45
C ALA A 53 3.78 1.92 9.69
N LEU A 54 3.88 2.47 8.49
CA LEU A 54 5.12 2.44 7.72
C LEU A 54 6.28 3.06 8.50
N THR A 55 6.11 4.27 9.01
CA THR A 55 7.12 4.95 9.83
C THR A 55 7.52 4.11 11.06
N TYR A 56 6.55 3.51 11.74
CA TYR A 56 6.80 2.63 12.89
C TYR A 56 7.59 1.38 12.53
N LEU A 57 7.35 0.81 11.36
CA LEU A 57 8.11 -0.34 10.85
C LEU A 57 9.55 0.06 10.56
N ILE A 58 9.75 1.05 9.70
CA ILE A 58 11.08 1.39 9.17
C ILE A 58 11.97 2.14 10.16
N SER A 59 11.40 2.83 11.17
CA SER A 59 12.20 3.50 12.22
C SER A 59 13.04 2.55 13.07
N LYS A 60 12.78 1.24 13.00
CA LYS A 60 13.56 0.20 13.67
C LYS A 60 14.50 -0.56 12.73
N GLU A 61 14.53 -0.17 11.47
CA GLU A 61 15.22 -0.89 10.40
C GLU A 61 16.29 0.01 9.79
N ASP A 62 17.33 -0.62 9.25
CA ASP A 62 18.40 0.06 8.54
C ASP A 62 18.17 -0.10 7.03
N ILE A 63 17.34 0.79 6.47
CA ILE A 63 16.86 0.70 5.09
C ILE A 63 18.01 0.83 4.10
N LYS A 64 18.13 -0.15 3.20
CA LYS A 64 19.17 -0.24 2.18
C LYS A 64 18.65 0.17 0.81
N LYS A 65 19.58 0.55 -0.08
CA LYS A 65 19.25 0.97 -1.45
C LYS A 65 18.59 -0.15 -2.26
N GLU A 66 18.93 -1.39 -1.95
CA GLU A 66 18.38 -2.60 -2.55
C GLU A 66 17.08 -3.10 -1.90
N ASP A 67 16.57 -2.40 -0.88
CA ASP A 67 15.30 -2.73 -0.28
C ASP A 67 14.13 -2.21 -1.11
N TYR A 68 13.03 -2.97 -1.10
CA TYR A 68 11.83 -2.64 -1.84
C TYR A 68 10.67 -2.44 -0.90
N ILE A 69 9.74 -1.57 -1.27
CA ILE A 69 8.51 -1.36 -0.53
C ILE A 69 7.29 -1.38 -1.43
N ALA A 70 6.22 -2.02 -0.96
CA ALA A 70 4.95 -2.06 -1.65
C ALA A 70 3.77 -1.86 -0.69
N ASN A 71 2.78 -1.09 -1.12
CA ASN A 71 1.45 -1.14 -0.53
C ASN A 71 0.60 -2.09 -1.37
N ILE A 72 -0.04 -3.05 -0.72
CA ILE A 72 -0.90 -4.04 -1.37
C ILE A 72 -2.23 -4.03 -0.62
N GLY A 73 -3.31 -3.73 -1.32
CA GLY A 73 -4.64 -3.65 -0.73
C GLY A 73 -5.74 -3.67 -1.78
N PHE A 74 -6.99 -3.64 -1.32
CA PHE A 74 -8.14 -3.55 -2.20
C PHE A 74 -8.39 -2.11 -2.64
N VAL A 75 -8.82 -1.96 -3.88
CA VAL A 75 -9.28 -0.68 -4.44
C VAL A 75 -10.70 -0.84 -4.98
N ALA A 76 -11.49 0.23 -4.90
CA ALA A 76 -12.73 0.33 -5.66
C ALA A 76 -12.40 0.80 -7.08
N SER A 77 -13.17 0.32 -8.07
CA SER A 77 -13.04 0.74 -9.46
C SER A 77 -14.26 1.53 -9.92
N ASN A 78 -14.00 2.69 -10.53
CA ASN A 78 -14.98 3.48 -11.29
C ASN A 78 -14.92 3.17 -12.80
N LYS A 79 -14.00 2.28 -13.21
CA LYS A 79 -13.86 1.74 -14.57
C LYS A 79 -14.61 0.41 -14.70
N ASN A 80 -14.67 -0.10 -15.93
CA ASN A 80 -15.09 -1.47 -16.19
C ASN A 80 -13.95 -2.44 -15.82
N SER A 81 -13.76 -2.67 -14.52
CA SER A 81 -12.85 -3.70 -13.97
C SER A 81 -13.66 -4.88 -13.43
N GLN A 82 -13.04 -6.05 -13.40
CA GLN A 82 -13.62 -7.26 -12.82
C GLN A 82 -13.07 -7.49 -11.41
N LEU A 83 -13.86 -8.16 -10.57
CA LEU A 83 -13.36 -8.61 -9.27
C LEU A 83 -12.18 -9.57 -9.49
N GLY A 84 -11.05 -9.28 -8.84
CA GLY A 84 -9.82 -10.06 -8.97
C GLY A 84 -8.82 -9.50 -9.98
N ASP A 85 -9.18 -8.46 -10.74
CA ASP A 85 -8.20 -7.73 -11.55
C ASP A 85 -7.10 -7.16 -10.65
N ILE A 86 -5.85 -7.29 -11.10
CA ILE A 86 -4.69 -6.66 -10.46
C ILE A 86 -4.44 -5.33 -11.17
N VAL A 87 -4.37 -4.27 -10.37
CA VAL A 87 -4.09 -2.92 -10.84
C VAL A 87 -2.71 -2.50 -10.33
N TYR A 88 -1.82 -2.20 -11.26
CA TYR A 88 -0.60 -1.48 -10.99
C TYR A 88 -0.89 0.02 -11.01
N VAL A 89 -0.58 0.69 -9.91
CA VAL A 89 -0.89 2.11 -9.74
C VAL A 89 0.21 2.96 -10.37
N SER A 90 -0.08 3.59 -11.52
CA SER A 90 0.87 4.43 -12.26
C SER A 90 0.85 5.89 -11.83
N LYS A 91 -0.20 6.30 -11.11
CA LYS A 91 -0.37 7.65 -10.56
C LYS A 91 -1.14 7.58 -9.25
N ILE A 92 -0.66 8.27 -8.22
CA ILE A 92 -1.31 8.36 -6.91
C ILE A 92 -1.71 9.81 -6.65
N GLN A 93 -2.96 10.03 -6.27
CA GLN A 93 -3.56 11.33 -6.03
C GLN A 93 -4.23 11.36 -4.66
N ASN A 94 -4.40 12.55 -4.09
CA ASN A 94 -5.22 12.77 -2.91
C ASN A 94 -6.42 13.62 -3.31
N ALA A 95 -7.63 13.19 -2.94
CA ALA A 95 -8.85 13.91 -3.28
C ALA A 95 -8.88 15.38 -2.81
N TYR A 96 -7.98 15.75 -1.89
CA TYR A 96 -7.90 17.08 -1.26
C TYR A 96 -6.55 17.78 -1.50
N SER A 97 -5.76 17.34 -2.49
CA SER A 97 -4.48 17.96 -2.84
C SER A 97 -4.27 17.98 -4.35
N ASP A 98 -3.62 19.04 -4.85
CA ASP A 98 -3.21 19.16 -6.25
C ASP A 98 -1.86 18.48 -6.55
N PHE A 99 -1.27 17.79 -5.57
CA PHE A 99 0.00 17.11 -5.74
C PHE A 99 -0.21 15.64 -6.12
N ASP A 100 0.40 15.24 -7.23
CA ASP A 100 0.37 13.90 -7.75
C ASP A 100 1.73 13.21 -7.58
N PHE A 101 1.71 11.92 -7.25
CA PHE A 101 2.89 11.07 -7.27
C PHE A 101 2.85 10.09 -8.44
N TYR A 102 4.02 9.74 -8.96
CA TYR A 102 4.20 8.81 -10.06
C TYR A 102 5.21 7.73 -9.64
N PRO A 103 4.75 6.56 -9.17
CA PRO A 103 5.62 5.45 -8.84
C PRO A 103 6.46 5.02 -10.06
N GLU A 104 7.74 4.67 -9.85
CA GLU A 104 8.60 4.21 -10.95
C GLU A 104 8.14 2.85 -11.50
N MET A 105 7.90 2.79 -12.82
CA MET A 105 7.67 1.54 -13.54
C MET A 105 8.99 0.84 -13.86
N ILE A 106 9.37 -0.12 -13.04
CA ILE A 106 10.66 -0.80 -13.20
C ILE A 106 10.58 -2.00 -14.17
N TYR A 107 9.39 -2.58 -14.42
CA TYR A 107 9.25 -3.81 -15.19
C TYR A 107 8.02 -3.85 -16.10
N LYS A 108 8.14 -4.54 -17.25
CA LYS A 108 6.98 -4.88 -18.09
C LYS A 108 6.08 -5.87 -17.37
N HIS A 109 4.79 -5.60 -17.33
CA HIS A 109 3.79 -6.49 -16.76
C HIS A 109 2.51 -6.49 -17.60
N ASN A 110 1.62 -7.44 -17.32
CA ASN A 110 0.32 -7.57 -18.00
C ASN A 110 -0.86 -7.15 -17.10
N PHE A 111 -0.59 -6.51 -15.95
CA PHE A 111 -1.62 -5.97 -15.08
C PHE A 111 -2.29 -4.75 -15.69
N LEU A 112 -3.50 -4.44 -15.22
CA LEU A 112 -4.13 -3.16 -15.54
C LEU A 112 -3.28 -2.04 -14.96
N GLU A 113 -3.23 -0.91 -15.64
CA GLU A 113 -2.62 0.31 -15.12
C GLU A 113 -3.68 1.38 -14.93
N GLY A 114 -3.53 2.20 -13.90
CA GLY A 114 -4.38 3.38 -13.77
C GLY A 114 -4.04 4.27 -12.59
N SER A 115 -4.77 5.39 -12.54
CA SER A 115 -4.64 6.35 -11.45
C SER A 115 -5.47 5.94 -10.24
N LEU A 116 -4.87 6.08 -9.06
CA LEU A 116 -5.50 5.83 -7.78
C LEU A 116 -5.69 7.15 -7.03
N THR A 117 -6.92 7.43 -6.61
CA THR A 117 -7.23 8.59 -5.77
C THR A 117 -7.57 8.12 -4.36
N THR A 118 -6.79 8.57 -3.38
CA THR A 118 -7.01 8.29 -1.97
C THR A 118 -8.00 9.30 -1.36
N PHE A 119 -9.04 8.78 -0.69
CA PHE A 119 -10.03 9.54 0.06
C PHE A 119 -9.92 9.29 1.57
N ASP A 120 -10.43 10.22 2.39
CA ASP A 120 -10.40 10.09 3.86
C ASP A 120 -11.58 9.33 4.43
N SER A 121 -12.61 9.11 3.63
CA SER A 121 -13.83 8.41 4.00
C SER A 121 -14.33 7.54 2.86
N ILE A 122 -15.21 6.61 3.20
CA ILE A 122 -15.87 5.74 2.23
C ILE A 122 -16.59 6.59 1.18
N VAL A 123 -16.42 6.22 -0.09
CA VAL A 123 -17.07 6.84 -1.23
C VAL A 123 -18.18 5.92 -1.71
N GLU A 124 -19.44 6.33 -1.50
CA GLU A 124 -20.63 5.51 -1.85
C GLU A 124 -21.10 5.69 -3.30
N LYS A 125 -20.68 6.78 -3.95
CA LYS A 125 -21.12 7.15 -5.29
C LYS A 125 -19.94 7.20 -6.23
N LYS A 126 -20.19 6.89 -7.50
CA LYS A 126 -19.19 7.06 -8.56
C LYS A 126 -18.72 8.52 -8.59
N ILE A 127 -17.41 8.70 -8.64
CA ILE A 127 -16.78 10.02 -8.76
C ILE A 127 -16.30 10.16 -10.21
N GLU A 128 -16.72 11.22 -10.88
CA GLU A 128 -16.26 11.53 -12.22
C GLU A 128 -14.74 11.77 -12.24
N ASN A 129 -14.09 11.41 -13.34
CA ASN A 129 -12.65 11.59 -13.55
C ASN A 129 -11.74 10.89 -12.51
N THR A 130 -12.25 9.89 -11.80
CA THR A 130 -11.46 9.02 -10.92
C THR A 130 -11.53 7.59 -11.43
N GLU A 131 -10.39 6.89 -11.52
CA GLU A 131 -10.33 5.52 -12.04
C GLU A 131 -10.44 4.48 -10.92
N TYR A 132 -9.49 4.53 -9.98
CA TYR A 132 -9.48 3.68 -8.80
C TYR A 132 -9.52 4.52 -7.53
N ILE A 133 -10.09 3.96 -6.47
CA ILE A 133 -10.30 4.63 -5.19
C ILE A 133 -9.79 3.74 -4.06
N ASP A 134 -9.04 4.30 -3.14
CA ASP A 134 -8.66 3.68 -1.88
C ASP A 134 -8.65 4.69 -0.72
N MET A 135 -8.08 4.28 0.41
CA MET A 135 -7.96 5.12 1.59
C MET A 135 -6.52 5.21 2.14
N GLU A 136 -5.50 4.58 1.53
CA GLU A 136 -4.19 4.39 2.14
C GLU A 136 -2.99 4.88 1.30
N ALA A 137 -3.02 4.69 -0.01
CA ALA A 137 -1.88 4.74 -0.92
C ALA A 137 -1.15 6.09 -0.90
N TYR A 138 -1.88 7.21 -0.85
CA TYR A 138 -1.26 8.53 -0.79
C TYR A 138 -0.40 8.73 0.46
N GLY A 139 -0.91 8.34 1.63
CA GLY A 139 -0.17 8.47 2.89
C GLY A 139 1.01 7.50 2.96
N PHE A 140 0.82 6.28 2.45
CA PHE A 140 1.90 5.32 2.26
C PHE A 140 3.01 5.89 1.38
N PHE A 141 2.69 6.34 0.17
CA PHE A 141 3.69 6.71 -0.82
C PHE A 141 4.47 7.96 -0.40
N GLN A 142 3.77 8.96 0.14
CA GLN A 142 4.41 10.16 0.68
C GLN A 142 5.43 9.82 1.78
N THR A 143 5.12 8.82 2.61
CA THR A 143 6.06 8.35 3.64
C THR A 143 7.18 7.55 3.00
N ALA A 144 6.87 6.59 2.12
CA ALA A 144 7.85 5.74 1.45
C ALA A 144 8.92 6.56 0.71
N SER A 145 8.52 7.62 -0.01
CA SER A 145 9.43 8.50 -0.76
C SER A 145 10.44 9.27 0.09
N ILE A 146 10.30 9.27 1.42
CA ILE A 146 11.26 9.89 2.34
C ILE A 146 12.39 8.90 2.70
N PHE A 147 12.09 7.59 2.72
CA PHE A 147 12.97 6.56 3.27
C PHE A 147 13.52 5.58 2.22
N PHE A 148 12.86 5.43 1.07
CA PHE A 148 13.25 4.58 -0.06
C PHE A 148 13.48 5.46 -1.30
#